data_AF-A0A2S3HXA5-F1
#
_entry.id   AF-A0A2S3HXA5-F1
#
_cell.length_a   1.000
_cell.length_b   1.000
_cell.length_c   1.000
_cell.angle_alpha   90.00
_cell.angle_beta   90.00
_cell.angle_gamma   90.00
#
_symmetry.space_group_name_H-M   'P 1'
#
loop_
_entity.id
_entity.type
_entity.pdbx_description
1 polymer ?
#
loop_
_entity_poly.entity_id
_entity_poly.type
_entity_poly.pdbx_seq_one_letter_code
_entity_poly.pdbx_strand_id
1 'polypeptide(L)'
;MTYFGSSKFMQRHINFTGILSKDPALNPDFYSWNRVFVRYCDGASFAGDSQHVDQDGNATLFFRGRRIWEAVLDELMQKGLAHSEQALLTGCSAGGLATLLHCNDFRARFPPEVPVKCLPDAGFFLNVEDISGQRSMRSVYSGVVRLQNVTEVLPKGCLLAKKDPTECFFPGEVIKSIRTPTFILNSAYDSWQVQNVVAPDISSPDEPWRRCRADIRSCNSSQIQVLNGFRKAMVDDLKAVGDNNNCSWFIDSCFSHCQSWFDNSPWNTPVAPRLGNKTLVEAVGDWYFGRSQRQVVREIGCEYPCNPTCNSHQLPA
;
A
#
# COMPACT_ATOMS: atom_id res chain seq x y z
N MET A 1 -23.72 0.36 -8.18
CA MET A 1 -22.62 1.18 -7.64
C MET A 1 -22.44 0.80 -6.17
N THR A 2 -21.20 0.54 -5.73
CA THR A 2 -20.89 0.08 -4.35
C THR A 2 -20.40 1.25 -3.49
N TYR A 3 -20.05 0.99 -2.23
CA TYR A 3 -19.44 1.99 -1.34
C TYR A 3 -18.07 2.50 -1.82
N PHE A 4 -17.40 1.75 -2.71
CA PHE A 4 -16.18 2.18 -3.41
C PHE A 4 -16.44 3.05 -4.65
N GLY A 5 -17.70 3.28 -5.03
CA GLY A 5 -18.07 4.14 -6.15
C GLY A 5 -19.05 5.26 -5.79
N SER A 6 -19.58 5.28 -4.56
CA SER A 6 -20.46 6.34 -4.09
C SER A 6 -20.51 6.45 -2.57
N SER A 7 -20.43 7.69 -2.08
CA SER A 7 -20.60 8.01 -0.68
C SER A 7 -22.01 7.72 -0.14
N LYS A 8 -23.02 7.56 -1.00
CA LYS A 8 -24.38 7.17 -0.60
C LYS A 8 -24.44 5.80 0.07
N PHE A 9 -23.50 4.91 -0.28
CA PHE A 9 -23.43 3.56 0.27
C PHE A 9 -22.35 3.41 1.35
N MET A 10 -21.63 4.48 1.69
CA MET A 10 -20.65 4.45 2.76
C MET A 10 -21.36 4.36 4.12
N GLN A 11 -20.82 3.53 5.01
CA GLN A 11 -21.24 3.54 6.41
C GLN A 11 -21.08 4.94 7.00
N ARG A 12 -21.88 5.29 8.01
CA ARG A 12 -21.75 6.61 8.66
C ARG A 12 -20.58 6.68 9.65
N HIS A 13 -20.24 5.54 10.23
CA HIS A 13 -19.18 5.40 11.21
C HIS A 13 -18.13 4.40 10.71
N ILE A 14 -16.88 4.58 11.13
CA ILE A 14 -15.79 3.62 10.95
C ILE A 14 -15.19 3.41 12.34
N ASN A 15 -14.98 2.15 12.71
CA ASN A 15 -14.25 1.85 13.92
C ASN A 15 -12.75 2.06 13.67
N PHE A 16 -12.10 2.80 14.55
CA PHE A 16 -10.66 3.02 14.45
C PHE A 16 -9.92 1.95 15.24
N THR A 17 -9.25 1.06 14.51
CA THR A 17 -8.45 -0.05 15.01
C THR A 17 -7.01 0.03 14.48
N GLY A 18 -6.13 -0.87 14.95
CA GLY A 18 -4.70 -0.87 14.59
C GLY A 18 -4.05 0.50 14.85
N ILE A 19 -3.32 1.02 13.87
CA ILE A 19 -2.65 2.34 13.94
C ILE A 19 -3.59 3.53 14.16
N LEU A 20 -4.90 3.37 13.95
CA LEU A 20 -5.89 4.42 14.25
C LEU A 20 -6.51 4.27 15.65
N SER A 21 -6.27 3.17 16.36
CA SER A 21 -6.86 2.94 17.69
C SER A 21 -6.47 4.04 18.68
N LYS A 22 -7.39 4.40 19.59
CA LYS A 22 -7.09 5.27 20.76
C LYS A 22 -6.59 4.48 21.96
N ASP A 23 -6.60 3.15 21.88
CA ASP A 23 -6.13 2.29 22.94
C ASP A 23 -4.60 2.17 22.85
N PRO A 24 -3.83 2.64 23.86
CA PRO A 24 -2.38 2.52 23.85
C PRO A 24 -1.90 1.06 23.84
N ALA A 25 -2.72 0.10 24.28
CA ALA A 25 -2.38 -1.32 24.16
C ALA A 25 -2.43 -1.80 22.70
N LEU A 26 -3.25 -1.19 21.85
CA LEU A 26 -3.35 -1.51 20.42
C LEU A 26 -2.49 -0.59 19.55
N ASN A 27 -2.21 0.63 20.00
CA ASN A 27 -1.52 1.66 19.23
C ASN A 27 -0.54 2.47 20.11
N PRO A 28 0.56 1.86 20.56
CA PRO A 28 1.38 2.41 21.63
C PRO A 28 1.97 3.79 21.33
N ASP A 29 2.28 4.05 20.06
CA ASP A 29 2.98 5.26 19.64
C ASP A 29 2.06 6.38 19.12
N PHE A 30 0.91 6.03 18.54
CA PHE A 30 0.02 7.00 17.87
C PHE A 30 -1.37 7.13 18.53
N TYR A 31 -1.64 6.47 19.68
CA TYR A 31 -2.98 6.43 20.28
C TYR A 31 -3.60 7.81 20.58
N SER A 32 -2.75 8.79 20.92
CA SER A 32 -3.15 10.15 21.30
C SER A 32 -3.23 11.12 20.12
N TRP A 33 -2.90 10.68 18.90
CA TRP A 33 -2.86 11.55 17.74
C TRP A 33 -4.25 11.94 17.23
N ASN A 34 -4.31 13.08 16.55
CA ASN A 34 -5.43 13.39 15.67
C ASN A 34 -5.45 12.38 14.52
N ARG A 35 -6.60 11.78 14.26
CA ARG A 35 -6.74 10.69 13.29
C ARG A 35 -7.83 11.03 12.29
N VAL A 36 -7.52 10.87 11.02
CA VAL A 36 -8.43 11.11 9.92
C VAL A 36 -8.42 9.89 9.01
N PHE A 37 -9.61 9.46 8.60
CA PHE A 37 -9.77 8.40 7.62
C PHE A 37 -10.44 8.95 6.37
N VAL A 38 -9.72 8.98 5.25
CA VAL A 38 -10.24 9.42 3.96
C VAL A 38 -10.82 8.21 3.24
N ARG A 39 -12.14 8.21 3.01
CA ARG A 39 -12.82 7.07 2.38
C ARG A 39 -12.49 7.00 0.89
N TYR A 40 -12.12 5.81 0.43
CA TYR A 40 -11.80 5.54 -0.96
C TYR A 40 -13.06 5.40 -1.82
N CYS A 41 -13.18 6.19 -2.89
CA CYS A 41 -14.29 6.10 -3.83
C CYS A 41 -13.98 6.50 -5.28
N ASP A 42 -12.72 6.68 -5.64
CA ASP A 42 -12.32 7.14 -6.98
C ASP A 42 -11.85 6.00 -7.90
N GLY A 43 -11.33 4.91 -7.35
CA GLY A 43 -10.90 3.75 -8.14
C GLY A 43 -9.49 3.87 -8.76
N ALA A 44 -8.72 4.91 -8.45
CA ALA A 44 -7.35 5.07 -8.90
C ALA A 44 -6.40 5.54 -7.80
N SER A 45 -6.57 5.10 -6.55
CA SER A 45 -5.67 5.48 -5.44
C SER A 45 -5.51 7.00 -5.30
N PHE A 46 -6.61 7.75 -5.44
CA PHE A 46 -6.66 9.21 -5.44
C PHE A 46 -5.85 9.91 -6.56
N ALA A 47 -5.52 9.19 -7.64
CA ALA A 47 -4.68 9.71 -8.71
C ALA A 47 -5.45 10.35 -9.88
N GLY A 48 -6.69 9.93 -10.11
CA GLY A 48 -7.43 10.23 -11.33
C GLY A 48 -8.11 11.61 -11.37
N ASP A 49 -8.19 12.21 -12.56
CA ASP A 49 -9.13 13.29 -12.89
C ASP A 49 -9.65 13.16 -14.32
N SER A 50 -10.79 12.51 -14.48
CA SER A 50 -11.49 12.36 -15.76
C SER A 50 -13.00 12.21 -15.58
N GLN A 51 -13.74 12.29 -16.68
CA GLN A 51 -15.16 11.97 -16.69
C GLN A 51 -15.52 11.27 -18.00
N HIS A 52 -16.46 10.33 -17.92
CA HIS A 52 -16.92 9.57 -19.08
C HIS A 52 -18.43 9.44 -19.04
N VAL A 53 -19.07 9.64 -20.18
CA VAL A 53 -20.51 9.36 -20.35
C VAL A 53 -20.65 7.87 -20.70
N ASP A 54 -21.64 7.19 -20.13
CA ASP A 54 -21.95 5.81 -20.48
C ASP A 54 -22.37 5.68 -21.95
N GLN A 55 -22.39 4.44 -22.45
CA GLN A 55 -22.67 4.17 -23.87
C GLN A 55 -24.07 4.62 -24.29
N ASP A 56 -25.02 4.66 -23.35
CA ASP A 56 -26.41 5.04 -23.60
C ASP A 56 -26.66 6.55 -23.42
N GLY A 57 -25.65 7.34 -23.03
CA GLY A 57 -25.77 8.79 -22.83
C GLY A 57 -26.52 9.20 -21.55
N ASN A 58 -26.87 8.25 -20.69
CA ASN A 58 -27.78 8.40 -19.57
C ASN A 58 -27.08 8.68 -18.23
N ALA A 59 -25.80 8.35 -18.11
CA ALA A 59 -25.03 8.57 -16.89
C ALA A 59 -23.61 9.07 -17.18
N THR A 60 -23.12 9.94 -16.31
CA THR A 60 -21.70 10.35 -16.31
C THR A 60 -21.01 9.74 -15.10
N LEU A 61 -19.93 9.01 -15.34
CA LEU A 61 -18.99 8.56 -14.32
C LEU A 61 -17.91 9.63 -14.13
N PHE A 62 -17.69 9.99 -12.87
CA PHE A 62 -16.70 10.98 -12.47
C PHE A 62 -15.55 10.29 -11.72
N PHE A 63 -14.36 10.32 -12.31
CA PHE A 63 -13.14 9.85 -11.68
C PHE A 63 -12.41 11.05 -11.11
N ARG A 64 -12.56 11.28 -9.80
CA ARG A 64 -12.16 12.54 -9.13
C ARG A 64 -11.14 12.33 -8.03
N GLY A 65 -10.37 11.25 -8.08
CA GLY A 65 -9.38 10.90 -7.05
C GLY A 65 -8.49 12.08 -6.65
N ARG A 66 -7.86 12.72 -7.64
CA ARG A 66 -6.94 13.84 -7.38
C ARG A 66 -7.65 15.05 -6.78
N ARG A 67 -8.86 15.36 -7.25
CA ARG A 67 -9.66 16.47 -6.71
C ARG A 67 -10.16 16.19 -5.30
N ILE A 68 -10.54 14.94 -5.01
CA ILE A 68 -10.94 14.51 -3.66
C ILE A 68 -9.74 14.66 -2.72
N TRP A 69 -8.56 14.20 -3.13
CA TRP A 69 -7.32 14.35 -2.37
C TRP A 69 -7.02 15.82 -2.03
N GLU A 70 -7.01 16.69 -3.05
CA GLU A 70 -6.76 18.12 -2.89
C GLU A 70 -7.78 18.77 -1.95
N ALA A 71 -9.08 18.58 -2.22
CA ALA A 71 -10.15 19.19 -1.43
C ALA A 71 -10.15 18.74 0.04
N VAL A 72 -9.97 17.43 0.28
CA VAL A 72 -9.91 16.89 1.65
C VAL A 72 -8.69 17.43 2.38
N LEU A 73 -7.52 17.46 1.74
CA LEU A 73 -6.31 17.94 2.39
C LEU A 73 -6.40 19.44 2.68
N ASP A 74 -6.95 20.24 1.77
CA ASP A 74 -7.21 21.67 1.98
C ASP A 74 -8.13 21.94 3.17
N GLU A 75 -9.21 21.17 3.30
CA GLU A 75 -10.13 21.28 4.43
C GLU A 75 -9.45 20.87 5.74
N LEU A 76 -8.68 19.79 5.76
CA LEU A 76 -7.96 19.33 6.95
C LEU A 76 -6.92 20.33 7.42
N MET A 77 -6.20 20.98 6.49
CA MET A 77 -5.25 22.04 6.82
C MET A 77 -5.94 23.18 7.58
N GLN A 78 -7.15 23.57 7.16
CA GLN A 78 -7.94 24.59 7.86
C GLN A 78 -8.51 24.10 9.20
N LYS A 79 -8.74 22.80 9.35
CA LYS A 79 -9.23 22.18 10.60
C LYS A 79 -8.13 21.86 11.62
N GLY A 80 -6.90 22.34 11.39
CA GLY A 80 -5.81 22.26 12.36
C GLY A 80 -4.63 21.40 11.93
N LEU A 81 -4.71 20.65 10.81
CA LEU A 81 -3.57 19.89 10.30
C LEU A 81 -2.37 20.82 9.97
N ALA A 82 -2.62 22.07 9.58
CA ALA A 82 -1.58 23.07 9.33
C ALA A 82 -0.73 23.41 10.56
N HIS A 83 -1.24 23.15 11.77
CA HIS A 83 -0.58 23.43 13.04
C HIS A 83 0.03 22.18 13.69
N SER A 84 0.01 21.05 12.98
CA SER A 84 0.59 19.81 13.49
C SER A 84 2.10 19.94 13.68
N GLU A 85 2.59 19.54 14.85
CA GLU A 85 4.02 19.45 15.12
C GLU A 85 4.67 18.25 14.43
N GLN A 86 3.88 17.23 14.09
CA GLN A 86 4.28 16.01 13.41
C GLN A 86 3.11 15.48 12.56
N ALA A 87 3.41 14.84 11.42
CA ALA A 87 2.38 14.23 10.58
C ALA A 87 2.85 12.90 9.98
N LEU A 88 1.88 11.99 9.81
CA LEU A 88 2.07 10.68 9.18
C LEU A 88 0.97 10.47 8.15
N LEU A 89 1.34 10.24 6.89
CA LEU A 89 0.42 9.74 5.86
C LEU A 89 0.53 8.23 5.79
N THR A 90 -0.58 7.52 5.93
CA THR A 90 -0.63 6.06 5.85
C THR A 90 -1.89 5.60 5.13
N GLY A 91 -1.83 4.41 4.54
CA GLY A 91 -2.96 3.77 3.92
C GLY A 91 -2.61 2.33 3.54
N CYS A 92 -3.65 1.49 3.43
CA CYS A 92 -3.47 0.11 2.98
C CYS A 92 -3.87 -0.08 1.52
N SER A 93 -3.16 -0.96 0.79
CA SER A 93 -3.57 -1.47 -0.53
C SER A 93 -3.59 -0.34 -1.55
N ALA A 94 -4.72 -0.06 -2.21
CA ALA A 94 -4.90 1.15 -3.01
C ALA A 94 -4.59 2.43 -2.21
N GLY A 95 -4.88 2.48 -0.91
CA GLY A 95 -4.47 3.58 -0.03
C GLY A 95 -2.97 3.61 0.27
N GLY A 96 -2.29 2.46 0.24
CA GLY A 96 -0.83 2.37 0.33
C GLY A 96 -0.16 2.87 -0.95
N LEU A 97 -0.72 2.53 -2.11
CA LEU A 97 -0.31 3.12 -3.38
C LEU A 97 -0.56 4.64 -3.40
N ALA A 98 -1.73 5.09 -2.93
CA ALA A 98 -2.03 6.52 -2.78
C ALA A 98 -0.99 7.22 -1.88
N THR A 99 -0.61 6.56 -0.78
CA THR A 99 0.44 7.07 0.12
C THR A 99 1.76 7.26 -0.63
N LEU A 100 2.18 6.32 -1.48
CA LEU A 100 3.38 6.46 -2.30
C LEU A 100 3.27 7.62 -3.31
N LEU A 101 2.15 7.68 -4.05
CA LEU A 101 1.92 8.68 -5.11
C LEU A 101 1.90 10.11 -4.55
N HIS A 102 1.28 10.31 -3.39
CA HIS A 102 1.04 11.63 -2.82
C HIS A 102 1.99 12.01 -1.68
N CYS A 103 2.97 11.16 -1.32
CA CYS A 103 3.82 11.40 -0.14
C CYS A 103 4.59 12.73 -0.20
N ASN A 104 5.18 13.06 -1.35
CA ASN A 104 5.91 14.31 -1.53
C ASN A 104 4.98 15.52 -1.47
N ASP A 105 3.79 15.43 -2.09
CA ASP A 105 2.79 16.51 -2.10
C ASP A 105 2.19 16.75 -0.72
N PHE A 106 1.95 15.67 0.05
CA PHE A 106 1.52 15.76 1.44
C PHE A 106 2.57 16.49 2.29
N ARG A 107 3.84 16.10 2.18
CA ARG A 107 4.95 16.80 2.85
C ARG A 107 5.00 18.27 2.48
N ALA A 108 4.79 18.62 1.21
CA ALA A 108 4.88 20.00 0.73
C ALA A 108 3.85 20.95 1.37
N ARG A 109 2.82 20.42 2.06
CA ARG A 109 1.82 21.23 2.78
C ARG A 109 2.32 21.84 4.09
N PHE A 110 3.45 21.36 4.62
CA PHE A 110 3.94 21.73 5.95
C PHE A 110 5.25 22.56 5.87
N PRO A 111 5.56 23.39 6.87
CA PRO A 111 6.87 24.04 6.99
C PRO A 111 8.04 23.04 6.94
N PRO A 112 9.25 23.43 6.47
CA PRO A 112 10.46 22.60 6.43
C PRO A 112 10.77 21.79 7.70
N GLU A 113 10.46 22.36 8.86
CA GLU A 113 10.83 21.87 10.19
C GLU A 113 9.87 20.80 10.73
N VAL A 114 8.63 20.75 10.24
CA VAL A 114 7.63 19.77 10.68
C VAL A 114 8.02 18.38 10.17
N PRO A 115 8.22 17.38 11.04
CA PRO A 115 8.47 16.01 10.64
C PRO A 115 7.22 15.41 10.00
N VAL A 116 7.26 15.27 8.67
CA VAL A 116 6.23 14.58 7.89
C VAL A 116 6.84 13.33 7.28
N LYS A 117 6.19 12.19 7.49
CA LYS A 117 6.64 10.90 6.97
C LYS A 117 5.47 10.11 6.37
N CYS A 118 5.77 9.07 5.60
CA CYS A 118 4.77 8.24 4.93
C CYS A 118 4.95 6.75 5.22
N LEU A 119 3.86 6.03 5.44
CA LEU A 119 3.81 4.60 5.73
C LEU A 119 2.84 3.92 4.74
N PRO A 120 3.28 3.61 3.52
CA PRO A 120 2.49 2.76 2.63
C PRO A 120 2.48 1.32 3.16
N ASP A 121 1.29 0.81 3.47
CA ASP A 121 1.05 -0.56 3.91
C ASP A 121 0.42 -1.38 2.78
N ALA A 122 1.03 -2.51 2.42
CA ALA A 122 0.59 -3.40 1.35
C ALA A 122 0.33 -2.66 0.00
N GLY A 123 1.01 -1.52 -0.22
CA GLY A 123 0.84 -0.65 -1.38
C GLY A 123 1.88 -0.88 -2.47
N PHE A 124 2.89 -1.73 -2.21
CA PHE A 124 3.97 -2.04 -3.15
C PHE A 124 3.59 -3.16 -4.12
N PHE A 125 2.74 -2.84 -5.09
CA PHE A 125 2.34 -3.73 -6.18
C PHE A 125 3.45 -3.94 -7.22
N LEU A 126 3.65 -5.19 -7.66
CA LEU A 126 4.69 -5.54 -8.62
C LEU A 126 4.18 -5.60 -10.06
N ASN A 127 5.05 -5.21 -11.00
CA ASN A 127 4.83 -5.34 -12.45
C ASN A 127 5.51 -6.61 -12.98
N VAL A 128 5.01 -7.77 -12.54
CA VAL A 128 5.54 -9.10 -12.93
C VAL A 128 4.57 -9.84 -13.85
N GLU A 129 5.07 -10.91 -14.46
CA GLU A 129 4.25 -11.88 -15.17
C GLU A 129 3.54 -12.81 -14.18
N ASP A 130 2.30 -13.15 -14.49
CA ASP A 130 1.56 -14.22 -13.84
C ASP A 130 2.04 -15.60 -14.33
N ILE A 131 1.49 -16.67 -13.75
CA ILE A 131 1.87 -18.04 -14.12
C ILE A 131 1.56 -18.44 -15.59
N SER A 132 0.79 -17.64 -16.32
CA SER A 132 0.55 -17.81 -17.76
C SER A 132 1.52 -17.01 -18.64
N GLY A 133 2.47 -16.29 -18.05
CA GLY A 133 3.41 -15.41 -18.73
C GLY A 133 2.81 -14.06 -19.14
N GLN A 134 1.62 -13.70 -18.63
CA GLN A 134 0.96 -12.44 -18.94
C GLN A 134 1.16 -11.42 -17.82
N ARG A 135 1.24 -10.13 -18.16
CA ARG A 135 1.30 -9.04 -17.16
C ARG A 135 -0.10 -8.55 -16.80
N SER A 136 -0.91 -9.41 -16.19
CA SER A 136 -2.31 -9.13 -15.85
C SER A 136 -2.48 -7.83 -15.05
N MET A 137 -1.63 -7.60 -14.04
CA MET A 137 -1.69 -6.36 -13.25
C MET A 137 -1.35 -5.12 -14.07
N ARG A 138 -0.43 -5.22 -15.02
CA ARG A 138 -0.11 -4.12 -15.95
C ARG A 138 -1.31 -3.78 -16.81
N SER A 139 -2.07 -4.78 -17.28
CA SER A 139 -3.31 -4.55 -18.04
C SER A 139 -4.34 -3.81 -17.20
N VAL A 140 -4.52 -4.19 -15.92
CA VAL A 140 -5.38 -3.47 -14.97
C VAL A 140 -4.94 -2.02 -14.81
N TYR A 141 -3.66 -1.78 -14.52
CA TYR A 141 -3.13 -0.42 -14.38
C TYR A 141 -3.19 0.39 -15.67
N SER A 142 -3.01 -0.22 -16.84
CA SER A 142 -3.16 0.47 -18.12
C SER A 142 -4.59 0.98 -18.29
N GLY A 143 -5.58 0.16 -17.91
CA GLY A 143 -6.99 0.55 -17.84
C GLY A 143 -7.22 1.74 -16.90
N VAL A 144 -6.71 1.66 -15.67
CA VAL A 144 -6.82 2.76 -14.67
C VAL A 144 -6.19 4.05 -15.19
N VAL A 145 -4.95 3.97 -15.67
CA VAL A 145 -4.16 5.13 -16.13
C VAL A 145 -4.86 5.84 -17.29
N ARG A 146 -5.34 5.07 -18.28
CA ARG A 146 -6.03 5.62 -19.46
C ARG A 146 -7.42 6.13 -19.14
N LEU A 147 -8.21 5.36 -18.39
CA LEU A 147 -9.60 5.72 -18.08
C LEU A 147 -9.65 6.94 -17.16
N GLN A 148 -8.81 6.97 -16.12
CA GLN A 148 -8.89 7.97 -15.07
C GLN A 148 -7.96 9.17 -15.26
N ASN A 149 -7.11 9.17 -16.30
CA ASN A 149 -6.16 10.25 -16.59
C ASN A 149 -5.29 10.59 -15.36
N VAL A 150 -4.48 9.62 -14.92
CA VAL A 150 -3.68 9.73 -13.68
C VAL A 150 -2.32 10.42 -13.87
N THR A 151 -2.00 10.88 -15.08
CA THR A 151 -0.65 11.33 -15.45
C THR A 151 -0.10 12.45 -14.56
N GLU A 152 -0.95 13.33 -14.03
CA GLU A 152 -0.57 14.46 -13.18
C GLU A 152 0.14 14.05 -11.87
N VAL A 153 -0.19 12.88 -11.31
CA VAL A 153 0.42 12.43 -10.03
C VAL A 153 1.62 11.50 -10.25
N LEU A 154 1.93 11.15 -11.49
CA LEU A 154 3.02 10.23 -11.80
C LEU A 154 4.39 10.90 -11.62
N PRO A 155 5.45 10.13 -11.34
CA PRO A 155 6.80 10.66 -11.24
C PRO A 155 7.22 11.41 -12.51
N LYS A 156 7.44 12.72 -12.40
CA LYS A 156 7.85 13.57 -13.53
C LYS A 156 9.10 13.04 -14.23
N GLY A 157 10.07 12.53 -13.48
CA GLY A 157 11.29 11.92 -14.04
C GLY A 157 11.01 10.69 -14.91
N CYS A 158 10.03 9.87 -14.53
CA CYS A 158 9.61 8.70 -15.31
C CYS A 158 8.96 9.11 -16.65
N LEU A 159 8.08 10.12 -16.61
CA LEU A 159 7.46 10.67 -17.81
C LEU A 159 8.46 11.38 -18.74
N LEU A 160 9.40 12.14 -18.17
CA LEU A 160 10.47 12.81 -18.93
C LEU A 160 11.43 11.82 -19.60
N ALA A 161 11.65 10.65 -18.97
CA ALA A 161 12.36 9.53 -19.58
C ALA A 161 11.55 8.82 -20.69
N LYS A 162 10.35 9.32 -21.03
CA LYS A 162 9.45 8.79 -22.05
C LYS A 162 9.04 7.32 -21.82
N LYS A 163 8.99 6.90 -20.56
CA LYS A 163 8.43 5.60 -20.17
C LYS A 163 6.92 5.59 -20.37
N ASP A 164 6.36 4.39 -20.51
CA ASP A 164 4.91 4.19 -20.53
C ASP A 164 4.29 4.70 -19.21
N PRO A 165 3.28 5.58 -19.23
CA PRO A 165 2.60 6.05 -18.01
C PRO A 165 2.09 4.92 -17.10
N THR A 166 1.74 3.77 -17.69
CA THR A 166 1.38 2.55 -16.96
C THR A 166 2.54 2.03 -16.11
N GLU A 167 3.77 2.08 -16.64
CA GLU A 167 4.98 1.72 -15.89
C GLU A 167 5.24 2.72 -14.76
N CYS A 168 5.06 4.01 -15.03
CA CYS A 168 5.26 5.07 -14.04
C CYS A 168 4.25 5.05 -12.88
N PHE A 169 3.12 4.36 -13.03
CA PHE A 169 2.14 4.17 -11.97
C PHE A 169 2.51 3.03 -11.00
N PHE A 170 3.42 2.13 -11.38
CA PHE A 170 3.86 1.06 -10.48
C PHE A 170 4.78 1.60 -9.37
N PRO A 171 4.61 1.11 -8.13
CA PRO A 171 5.47 1.44 -7.00
C PRO A 171 6.98 1.37 -7.28
N GLY A 172 7.45 0.38 -8.03
CA GLY A 172 8.85 0.26 -8.41
C GLY A 172 9.42 1.49 -9.15
N GLU A 173 8.60 2.23 -9.89
CA GLU A 173 8.99 3.52 -10.47
C GLU A 173 8.70 4.69 -9.54
N VAL A 174 7.57 4.66 -8.81
CA VAL A 174 7.16 5.75 -7.89
C VAL A 174 8.22 5.99 -6.81
N ILE A 175 8.74 4.92 -6.19
CA ILE A 175 9.72 5.01 -5.11
C ILE A 175 11.03 5.68 -5.51
N LYS A 176 11.40 5.66 -6.80
CA LYS A 176 12.61 6.31 -7.32
C LYS A 176 12.55 7.83 -7.22
N SER A 177 11.35 8.38 -7.08
CA SER A 177 11.10 9.83 -6.98
C SER A 177 10.76 10.33 -5.57
N ILE A 178 10.69 9.42 -4.60
CA ILE A 178 10.36 9.77 -3.21
C ILE A 178 11.52 10.53 -2.55
N ARG A 179 11.18 11.70 -2.00
CA ARG A 179 12.10 12.59 -1.27
C ARG A 179 11.72 12.70 0.21
N THR A 180 10.45 12.48 0.52
CA THR A 180 9.96 12.43 1.91
C THR A 180 10.31 11.10 2.55
N PRO A 181 10.74 11.06 3.83
CA PRO A 181 10.97 9.82 4.55
C PRO A 181 9.75 8.89 4.47
N THR A 182 9.96 7.71 3.91
CA THR A 182 8.91 6.73 3.63
C THR A 182 9.32 5.36 4.15
N PHE A 183 8.41 4.68 4.84
CA PHE A 183 8.59 3.33 5.37
C PHE A 183 7.63 2.36 4.68
N ILE A 184 8.16 1.50 3.83
CA ILE A 184 7.35 0.52 3.11
C ILE A 184 7.09 -0.67 4.03
N LEU A 185 5.83 -0.86 4.40
CA LEU A 185 5.35 -2.03 5.12
C LEU A 185 4.64 -2.95 4.13
N ASN A 186 5.19 -4.11 3.85
CA ASN A 186 4.63 -5.00 2.85
C ASN A 186 4.97 -6.45 3.17
N SER A 187 4.05 -7.38 2.95
CA SER A 187 4.42 -8.79 2.91
C SER A 187 5.11 -9.12 1.59
N ALA A 188 6.19 -9.91 1.66
CA ALA A 188 6.82 -10.55 0.50
C ALA A 188 5.91 -11.55 -0.22
N TYR A 189 4.88 -12.04 0.47
CA TYR A 189 3.88 -12.99 0.00
C TYR A 189 2.49 -12.39 0.16
N ASP A 190 2.34 -11.13 -0.27
CA ASP A 190 1.08 -10.39 -0.16
C ASP A 190 -0.09 -11.18 -0.74
N SER A 191 -1.08 -11.50 0.09
CA SER A 191 -2.12 -12.48 -0.27
C SER A 191 -2.99 -11.98 -1.42
N TRP A 192 -3.23 -10.67 -1.50
CA TRP A 192 -3.98 -10.06 -2.60
C TRP A 192 -3.19 -10.14 -3.91
N GLN A 193 -1.88 -9.86 -3.89
CA GLN A 193 -1.04 -9.98 -5.08
C GLN A 193 -0.86 -11.42 -5.53
N VAL A 194 -0.76 -12.39 -4.62
CA VAL A 194 -0.74 -13.81 -5.00
C VAL A 194 -2.04 -14.17 -5.76
N GLN A 195 -3.18 -13.69 -5.28
CA GLN A 195 -4.49 -13.96 -5.89
C GLN A 195 -4.75 -13.20 -7.19
N ASN A 196 -4.20 -11.99 -7.38
CA ASN A 196 -4.59 -11.10 -8.49
C ASN A 196 -3.45 -10.76 -9.46
N VAL A 197 -2.19 -10.99 -9.05
CA VAL A 197 -0.99 -10.68 -9.83
C VAL A 197 -0.26 -11.97 -10.23
N VAL A 198 -0.02 -12.89 -9.30
CA VAL A 198 0.76 -14.11 -9.57
C VAL A 198 -0.09 -15.20 -10.19
N ALA A 199 -1.24 -15.51 -9.57
CA ALA A 199 -2.14 -16.56 -10.03
C ALA A 199 -3.61 -16.08 -10.03
N PRO A 200 -3.98 -15.08 -10.87
CA PRO A 200 -5.36 -14.67 -11.07
C PRO A 200 -6.26 -15.78 -11.60
N ASP A 201 -7.56 -15.70 -11.32
CA ASP A 201 -8.57 -16.69 -11.75
C ASP A 201 -8.50 -17.01 -13.25
N ILE A 202 -8.21 -15.98 -14.05
CA ILE A 202 -8.12 -16.09 -15.50
C ILE A 202 -6.88 -16.87 -15.98
N SER A 203 -5.77 -16.82 -15.24
CA SER A 203 -4.53 -17.54 -15.60
C SER A 203 -4.45 -18.93 -14.98
N SER A 204 -5.22 -19.17 -13.91
CA SER A 204 -5.23 -20.43 -13.17
C SER A 204 -6.61 -20.82 -12.64
N PRO A 205 -7.48 -21.38 -13.49
CA PRO A 205 -8.77 -21.90 -13.04
C PRO A 205 -8.62 -23.19 -12.22
N ASP A 206 -7.47 -23.85 -12.33
CA ASP A 206 -7.17 -25.16 -11.77
C ASP A 206 -7.22 -25.19 -10.25
N GLU A 207 -7.64 -26.34 -9.72
CA GLU A 207 -7.89 -26.57 -8.31
C GLU A 207 -6.64 -26.40 -7.39
N PRO A 208 -5.42 -26.84 -7.79
CA PRO A 208 -4.23 -26.70 -6.94
C PRO A 208 -3.85 -25.25 -6.66
N TRP A 209 -3.92 -24.37 -7.67
CA TRP A 209 -3.61 -22.95 -7.49
C TRP A 209 -4.70 -22.22 -6.73
N ARG A 210 -5.97 -22.62 -6.91
CA ARG A 210 -7.09 -22.10 -6.13
C ARG A 210 -6.88 -22.29 -4.63
N ARG A 211 -6.46 -23.49 -4.19
CA ARG A 211 -6.15 -23.75 -2.78
C ARG A 211 -4.92 -22.97 -2.31
N CYS A 212 -3.84 -22.97 -3.09
CA CYS A 212 -2.58 -22.29 -2.75
C CYS A 212 -2.73 -20.77 -2.57
N ARG A 213 -3.45 -20.07 -3.46
CA ARG A 213 -3.66 -18.62 -3.32
C ARG A 213 -4.71 -18.24 -2.28
N ALA A 214 -5.54 -19.18 -1.84
CA ALA A 214 -6.43 -18.97 -0.71
C ALA A 214 -5.69 -19.15 0.63
N ASP A 215 -4.77 -20.12 0.67
CA ASP A 215 -3.93 -20.41 1.83
C ASP A 215 -2.57 -20.93 1.38
N ILE A 216 -1.51 -20.15 1.64
CA ILE A 216 -0.14 -20.50 1.25
C ILE A 216 0.33 -21.85 1.82
N ARG A 217 -0.27 -22.33 2.92
CA ARG A 217 0.03 -23.65 3.51
C ARG A 217 -0.42 -24.80 2.62
N SER A 218 -1.36 -24.54 1.70
CA SER A 218 -1.84 -25.50 0.73
C SER A 218 -0.99 -25.53 -0.55
N CYS A 219 0.01 -24.66 -0.67
CA CYS A 219 0.90 -24.66 -1.82
C CYS A 219 1.86 -25.86 -1.78
N ASN A 220 2.02 -26.54 -2.91
CA ASN A 220 3.08 -27.52 -3.10
C ASN A 220 4.43 -26.84 -3.37
N SER A 221 5.51 -27.63 -3.42
CA SER A 221 6.87 -27.11 -3.58
C SER A 221 7.09 -26.29 -4.86
N SER A 222 6.45 -26.63 -5.99
CA SER A 222 6.61 -25.86 -7.22
C SER A 222 5.86 -24.53 -7.16
N GLN A 223 4.69 -24.50 -6.52
CA GLN A 223 3.95 -23.26 -6.27
C GLN A 223 4.74 -22.33 -5.33
N ILE A 224 5.34 -22.87 -4.26
CA ILE A 224 6.22 -22.08 -3.38
C ILE A 224 7.43 -21.51 -4.13
N GLN A 225 8.03 -22.26 -5.06
CA GLN A 225 9.12 -21.74 -5.89
C GLN A 225 8.69 -20.53 -6.75
N VAL A 226 7.48 -20.57 -7.32
CA VAL A 226 6.90 -19.41 -8.03
C VAL A 226 6.73 -18.22 -7.08
N LEU A 227 6.20 -18.45 -5.87
CA LEU A 227 6.04 -17.39 -4.87
C LEU A 227 7.39 -16.83 -4.38
N ASN A 228 8.45 -17.64 -4.32
CA ASN A 228 9.80 -17.17 -4.02
C ASN A 228 10.35 -16.30 -5.15
N GLY A 229 10.01 -16.60 -6.42
CA GLY A 229 10.28 -15.73 -7.56
C GLY A 229 9.59 -14.37 -7.44
N PHE A 230 8.30 -14.36 -7.04
CA PHE A 230 7.56 -13.13 -6.75
C PHE A 230 8.20 -12.31 -5.62
N ARG A 231 8.54 -12.95 -4.49
CA ARG A 231 9.29 -12.31 -3.39
C ARG A 231 10.60 -11.71 -3.90
N LYS A 232 11.37 -12.46 -4.70
CA LYS A 232 12.64 -12.00 -5.25
C LYS A 232 12.47 -10.73 -6.09
N ALA A 233 11.43 -10.67 -6.93
CA ALA A 233 11.13 -9.47 -7.71
C ALA A 233 10.87 -8.24 -6.83
N MET A 234 10.10 -8.39 -5.74
CA MET A 234 9.89 -7.30 -4.78
C MET A 234 11.20 -6.83 -4.13
N VAL A 235 12.02 -7.79 -3.69
CA VAL A 235 13.32 -7.48 -3.06
C VAL A 235 14.25 -6.78 -4.04
N ASP A 236 14.27 -7.20 -5.31
CA ASP A 236 15.09 -6.57 -6.35
C ASP A 236 14.63 -5.12 -6.63
N ASP A 237 13.32 -4.87 -6.73
CA ASP A 237 12.75 -3.52 -6.89
C ASP A 237 13.10 -2.59 -5.72
N LEU A 238 13.03 -3.08 -4.48
CA LEU A 238 13.42 -2.31 -3.29
C LEU A 238 14.93 -2.03 -3.24
N LYS A 239 15.75 -3.03 -3.59
CA LYS A 239 17.21 -2.88 -3.63
C LYS A 239 17.65 -1.94 -4.76
N ALA A 240 16.89 -1.81 -5.85
CA ALA A 240 17.17 -0.86 -6.91
C ALA A 240 17.11 0.61 -6.45
N VAL A 241 16.46 0.89 -5.30
CA VAL A 241 16.50 2.22 -4.64
C VAL A 241 17.31 2.20 -3.34
N GLY A 242 18.25 1.26 -3.22
CA GLY A 242 19.14 1.12 -2.06
C GLY A 242 20.00 2.36 -1.77
N ASP A 243 20.21 3.25 -2.73
CA ASP A 243 20.94 4.50 -2.49
C ASP A 243 20.03 5.63 -1.97
N ASN A 244 18.71 5.45 -2.00
CA ASN A 244 17.75 6.41 -1.44
C ASN A 244 17.62 6.22 0.08
N ASN A 245 18.29 7.07 0.84
CA ASN A 245 18.24 7.07 2.31
C ASN A 245 16.89 7.56 2.88
N ASN A 246 15.96 8.05 2.05
CA ASN A 246 14.61 8.36 2.50
C ASN A 246 13.70 7.13 2.54
N CYS A 247 14.12 6.02 1.94
CA CYS A 247 13.32 4.80 1.87
C CYS A 247 13.80 3.79 2.91
N SER A 248 12.91 3.49 3.85
CA SER A 248 13.00 2.36 4.77
C SER A 248 11.95 1.32 4.39
N TRP A 249 12.15 0.07 4.79
CA TRP A 249 11.18 -1.00 4.58
C TRP A 249 11.26 -2.09 5.66
N PHE A 250 10.10 -2.67 5.91
CA PHE A 250 9.92 -3.89 6.70
C PHE A 250 9.10 -4.85 5.85
N ILE A 251 9.80 -5.85 5.29
CA ILE A 251 9.23 -6.82 4.38
C ILE A 251 9.16 -8.17 5.07
N ASP A 252 8.02 -8.52 5.65
CA ASP A 252 7.82 -9.80 6.33
C ASP A 252 7.49 -10.93 5.33
N SER A 253 7.42 -12.16 5.86
CA SER A 253 7.18 -13.37 5.06
C SER A 253 5.79 -13.97 5.28
N CYS A 254 4.85 -13.21 5.84
CA CYS A 254 3.52 -13.69 6.21
C CYS A 254 2.53 -13.55 5.06
N PHE A 255 1.72 -14.56 4.81
CA PHE A 255 0.65 -14.49 3.81
C PHE A 255 -0.50 -13.59 4.29
N SER A 256 -0.40 -12.30 4.00
CA SER A 256 -1.26 -11.25 4.53
C SER A 256 -1.42 -10.10 3.54
N HIS A 257 -2.46 -9.29 3.74
CA HIS A 257 -2.68 -8.06 2.99
C HIS A 257 -3.27 -7.03 3.95
N CYS A 258 -2.67 -5.82 3.98
CA CYS A 258 -2.75 -4.89 5.10
C CYS A 258 -2.15 -5.47 6.38
N GLN A 259 -1.43 -4.65 7.15
CA GLN A 259 -0.88 -5.04 8.45
C GLN A 259 -1.09 -4.01 9.55
N SER A 260 -1.38 -2.75 9.17
CA SER A 260 -1.48 -1.61 10.08
C SER A 260 -2.91 -1.18 10.43
N TRP A 261 -3.89 -1.43 9.57
CA TRP A 261 -5.24 -0.90 9.72
C TRP A 261 -6.34 -1.83 9.16
N PHE A 262 -7.04 -2.55 10.05
CA PHE A 262 -8.34 -3.22 9.86
C PHE A 262 -8.75 -3.95 11.16
N ASP A 263 -10.01 -4.37 11.27
CA ASP A 263 -10.48 -5.22 12.37
C ASP A 263 -9.77 -6.59 12.29
N ASN A 264 -8.97 -6.92 13.32
CA ASN A 264 -7.99 -8.03 13.36
C ASN A 264 -6.63 -7.77 12.71
N SER A 265 -6.28 -6.51 12.46
CA SER A 265 -4.92 -6.13 12.06
C SER A 265 -3.89 -6.68 13.06
N PRO A 266 -2.77 -7.26 12.57
CA PRO A 266 -1.74 -7.78 13.44
C PRO A 266 -0.96 -6.69 14.17
N TRP A 267 -1.13 -5.40 13.80
CA TRP A 267 -0.36 -4.22 14.22
C TRP A 267 0.34 -4.42 15.56
N ASN A 268 -0.37 -4.28 16.69
CA ASN A 268 0.21 -4.49 18.03
C ASN A 268 -0.41 -5.69 18.75
N THR A 269 -0.34 -6.87 18.13
CA THR A 269 -0.86 -8.12 18.70
C THR A 269 0.27 -9.12 18.98
N PRO A 270 0.05 -10.17 19.79
CA PRO A 270 1.04 -11.25 19.97
C PRO A 270 1.42 -11.97 18.66
N VAL A 271 0.59 -11.85 17.62
CA VAL A 271 0.80 -12.43 16.29
C VAL A 271 1.34 -11.42 15.28
N ALA A 272 1.75 -10.22 15.73
CA ALA A 272 2.42 -9.25 14.90
C ALA A 272 3.66 -9.87 14.24
N PRO A 273 3.80 -9.79 12.90
CA PRO A 273 5.00 -10.22 12.21
C PRO A 273 6.27 -9.63 12.83
N ARG A 274 7.22 -10.51 13.14
CA ARG A 274 8.55 -10.15 13.67
C ARG A 274 9.63 -10.44 12.64
N LEU A 275 10.60 -9.52 12.54
CA LEU A 275 11.87 -9.74 11.84
C LEU A 275 12.99 -9.56 12.87
N GLY A 276 13.73 -10.64 13.11
CA GLY A 276 14.64 -10.71 14.26
C GLY A 276 13.87 -10.58 15.57
N ASN A 277 14.25 -9.62 16.41
CA ASN A 277 13.62 -9.36 17.70
C ASN A 277 12.55 -8.25 17.66
N LYS A 278 12.33 -7.59 16.52
CA LYS A 278 11.39 -6.46 16.39
C LYS A 278 10.10 -6.87 15.72
N THR A 279 8.98 -6.47 16.30
CA THR A 279 7.67 -6.42 15.65
C THR A 279 7.63 -5.30 14.61
N LEU A 280 6.69 -5.39 13.67
CA LEU A 280 6.42 -4.30 12.73
C LEU A 280 6.07 -2.97 13.44
N VAL A 281 5.37 -3.00 14.58
CA VAL A 281 5.00 -1.77 15.32
C VAL A 281 6.22 -1.10 15.94
N GLU A 282 7.07 -1.90 16.59
CA GLU A 282 8.35 -1.39 17.11
C GLU A 282 9.21 -0.83 15.98
N ALA A 283 9.26 -1.50 14.82
CA ALA A 283 10.02 -1.03 13.67
C ALA A 283 9.50 0.31 13.11
N VAL A 284 8.18 0.45 12.95
CA VAL A 284 7.57 1.70 12.48
C VAL A 284 7.73 2.83 13.51
N GLY A 285 7.48 2.55 14.78
CA GLY A 285 7.65 3.52 15.87
C GLY A 285 9.09 4.00 15.99
N ASP A 286 10.05 3.07 15.98
CA ASP A 286 11.46 3.41 16.06
C ASP A 286 11.91 4.28 14.88
N TRP A 287 11.43 3.97 13.67
CA TRP A 287 11.70 4.77 12.48
C TRP A 287 11.03 6.14 12.52
N TYR A 288 9.76 6.21 12.96
CA TYR A 288 9.01 7.46 12.98
C TYR A 288 9.61 8.44 13.99
N PHE A 289 9.90 7.99 15.20
CA PHE A 289 10.42 8.83 16.28
C PHE A 289 11.95 8.91 16.32
N GLY A 290 12.66 8.24 15.41
CA GLY A 290 14.12 8.25 15.38
C GLY A 290 14.76 7.55 16.58
N ARG A 291 14.09 6.54 17.15
CA ARG A 291 14.63 5.73 18.26
C ARG A 291 15.63 4.66 17.78
N SER A 292 15.64 4.36 16.48
CA SER A 292 16.60 3.43 15.88
C SER A 292 18.01 4.03 15.81
N GLN A 293 19.02 3.22 16.14
CA GLN A 293 20.44 3.58 15.91
C GLN A 293 20.76 3.79 14.43
N ARG A 294 19.97 3.17 13.53
CA ARG A 294 20.06 3.38 12.08
C ARG A 294 18.96 4.33 11.64
N GLN A 295 19.34 5.38 10.93
CA GLN A 295 18.40 6.33 10.32
C GLN A 295 17.52 5.68 9.24
N VAL A 296 18.02 4.59 8.63
CA VAL A 296 17.34 3.83 7.58
C VAL A 296 17.15 2.38 8.05
N VAL A 297 15.91 1.90 8.01
CA VAL A 297 15.54 0.53 8.40
C VAL A 297 15.26 -0.28 7.13
N ARG A 298 15.93 -1.41 6.95
CA ARG A 298 15.82 -2.24 5.73
C ARG A 298 15.78 -3.71 6.12
N GLU A 299 14.65 -4.13 6.64
CA GLU A 299 14.44 -5.48 7.12
C GLU A 299 13.70 -6.30 6.06
N ILE A 300 14.22 -7.47 5.73
CA ILE A 300 13.62 -8.40 4.76
C ILE A 300 13.60 -9.78 5.40
N GLY A 301 12.42 -10.36 5.52
CA GLY A 301 12.19 -11.71 6.00
C GLY A 301 12.75 -12.77 5.06
N CYS A 302 12.99 -13.95 5.62
CA CYS A 302 13.45 -15.13 4.89
C CYS A 302 12.34 -15.70 3.97
N GLU A 303 12.65 -16.72 3.19
CA GLU A 303 11.63 -17.36 2.34
C GLU A 303 10.63 -18.16 3.18
N TYR A 304 9.36 -18.15 2.79
CA TYR A 304 8.30 -18.93 3.45
C TYR A 304 8.67 -20.43 3.49
N PRO A 305 8.36 -21.17 4.58
CA PRO A 305 7.58 -20.80 5.78
C PRO A 305 8.44 -20.40 6.99
N CYS A 306 9.47 -19.58 6.82
CA CYS A 306 10.45 -19.38 7.89
C CYS A 306 10.00 -18.52 9.08
N ASN A 307 9.00 -17.64 8.93
CA ASN A 307 8.64 -16.69 9.97
C ASN A 307 7.59 -17.32 10.90
N PRO A 308 7.95 -17.68 12.15
CA PRO A 308 7.06 -18.41 13.04
C PRO A 308 5.94 -17.54 13.62
N THR A 309 6.01 -16.21 13.45
CA THR A 309 4.98 -15.28 13.96
C THR A 309 3.80 -15.09 13.01
N CYS A 310 3.91 -15.59 11.78
CA CYS A 310 2.83 -15.61 10.82
C CYS A 310 1.75 -16.63 11.24
N ASN A 311 0.89 -16.29 12.20
CA ASN A 311 -0.13 -17.20 12.71
C ASN A 311 -1.26 -17.42 11.68
N SER A 312 -1.12 -18.46 10.87
CA SER A 312 -1.98 -19.64 10.73
C SER A 312 -3.48 -19.64 11.14
N HIS A 313 -4.25 -18.55 11.12
CA HIS A 313 -5.72 -18.64 11.20
C HIS A 313 -6.44 -17.72 10.20
N GLN A 314 -7.14 -18.39 9.27
CA GLN A 314 -8.22 -17.93 8.38
C GLN A 314 -8.33 -16.41 8.16
N LEU A 315 -7.87 -15.94 7.00
CA LEU A 315 -8.41 -14.72 6.39
C LEU A 315 -9.92 -14.92 6.18
N PRO A 316 -10.81 -14.05 6.71
CA PRO A 316 -12.20 -14.05 6.31
C PRO A 316 -12.30 -13.71 4.82
N ALA A 317 -13.26 -14.35 4.16
CA ALA A 317 -13.62 -14.17 2.75
C ALA A 317 -14.04 -12.72 2.40
#